data_AF-A0A819ZJX0-F1
#
_entry.id   AF-A0A819ZJX0-F1
#
_cell.length_a   1.000
_cell.length_b   1.000
_cell.length_c   1.000
_cell.angle_alpha   90.00
_cell.angle_beta   90.00
_cell.angle_gamma   90.00
#
_symmetry.space_group_name_H-M   'P 1'
#
loop_
_entity.id
_entity.type
_entity.pdbx_description
1 polymer ?
#
loop_
_entity_poly.entity_id
_entity_poly.type
_entity_poly.pdbx_seq_one_letter_code
_entity_poly.pdbx_strand_id
1 'polypeptide(L)'
;MGVQNFWQLIESTGRPVNMNKGLEGKVLAIDISIWLHQAAKGMHDRQNPHILLLLHRICKLLHFKIKPIFIFDGGVPELKRRTL
;
A
#
# COMPACT_ATOMS: atom_id res chain seq x y z
N MET A 1 -3.33 -9.07 -6.72
CA MET A 1 -3.59 -9.18 -5.28
C MET A 1 -5.08 -8.97 -5.06
N GLY A 2 -5.69 -9.68 -4.10
CA GLY A 2 -7.14 -9.61 -3.84
C GLY A 2 -7.97 -10.53 -4.74
N VAL A 3 -9.29 -10.34 -4.70
CA VAL A 3 -10.27 -11.09 -5.47
C VAL A 3 -10.41 -10.50 -6.88
N GLN A 4 -10.44 -11.36 -7.90
CA GLN A 4 -10.56 -10.93 -9.30
C GLN A 4 -11.83 -10.09 -9.52
N ASN A 5 -11.69 -8.96 -10.22
CA ASN A 5 -12.75 -8.00 -10.56
C ASN A 5 -13.51 -7.37 -9.37
N PHE A 6 -13.06 -7.58 -8.13
CA PHE A 6 -13.78 -7.09 -6.95
C PHE A 6 -13.92 -5.56 -6.93
N TRP A 7 -12.87 -4.82 -7.30
CA TRP A 7 -12.92 -3.35 -7.33
C TRP A 7 -13.96 -2.80 -8.31
N GLN A 8 -14.13 -3.43 -9.49
CA GLN A 8 -15.14 -3.05 -10.47
C GLN A 8 -16.56 -3.28 -9.93
N LEU A 9 -16.75 -4.36 -9.18
CA LEU A 9 -18.03 -4.70 -8.58
C LEU A 9 -18.47 -3.67 -7.53
N ILE A 10 -17.54 -3.12 -6.74
CA ILE A 10 -17.85 -2.21 -5.63
C ILE A 10 -17.65 -0.72 -5.96
N GLU A 11 -17.30 -0.39 -7.21
CA GLU A 11 -16.94 0.97 -7.62
C GLU A 11 -18.01 2.01 -7.25
N SER A 12 -19.29 1.67 -7.44
CA SER A 12 -20.44 2.53 -7.12
C SER A 12 -20.57 2.91 -5.64
N THR A 13 -19.87 2.18 -4.75
CA THR A 13 -19.88 2.43 -3.31
C THR A 13 -18.73 3.32 -2.84
N GLY A 14 -17.77 3.62 -3.72
CA GLY A 14 -16.61 4.45 -3.42
C GLY A 14 -16.98 5.89 -3.08
N ARG A 15 -16.31 6.48 -2.09
CA ARG A 15 -16.49 7.89 -1.71
C ARG A 15 -15.17 8.64 -1.84
N PRO A 16 -15.14 9.79 -2.54
CA PRO A 16 -13.93 10.60 -2.60
C PRO A 16 -13.62 11.18 -1.21
N VAL A 17 -12.35 11.10 -0.79
CA VAL A 17 -11.88 11.65 0.48
C VAL A 17 -10.83 12.72 0.20
N ASN A 18 -11.03 13.91 0.74
CA ASN A 18 -10.02 14.96 0.70
C ASN A 18 -8.92 14.63 1.71
N MET A 19 -7.69 14.40 1.23
CA MET A 19 -6.58 14.00 2.08
C MET A 19 -6.19 15.06 3.12
N ASN A 20 -6.34 16.35 2.81
CA ASN A 20 -5.88 17.46 3.66
C ASN A 20 -6.72 17.62 4.93
N LYS A 21 -8.03 17.38 4.85
CA LYS A 21 -8.94 17.46 6.00
C LYS A 21 -9.36 16.10 6.55
N GLY A 22 -9.40 15.07 5.70
CA GLY A 22 -10.01 13.78 6.05
C GLY A 22 -9.11 12.85 6.85
N LEU A 23 -7.78 12.98 6.73
CA LEU A 23 -6.81 12.02 7.26
C LEU A 23 -5.79 12.62 8.23
N GLU A 24 -5.79 13.93 8.44
CA GLU A 24 -4.90 14.60 9.39
C GLU A 24 -5.03 14.01 10.80
N GLY A 25 -3.90 13.65 11.41
CA GLY A 25 -3.83 13.10 12.76
C GLY A 25 -4.33 11.65 12.90
N LYS A 26 -4.87 11.04 11.83
CA LYS A 26 -5.36 9.66 11.85
C LYS A 26 -4.20 8.68 11.91
N VAL A 27 -4.40 7.59 12.65
CA VAL A 27 -3.52 6.43 12.63
C VAL A 27 -3.98 5.51 11.51
N LEU A 28 -3.10 5.23 10.55
CA LEU A 28 -3.42 4.36 9.40
C LEU A 28 -2.48 3.16 9.36
N ALA A 29 -3.07 1.98 9.28
CA ALA A 29 -2.35 0.74 8.97
C ALA A 29 -1.97 0.72 7.48
N ILE A 30 -0.69 0.50 7.19
CA ILE A 30 -0.14 0.45 5.84
C ILE A 30 0.38 -0.96 5.57
N ASP A 31 -0.26 -1.66 4.62
CA ASP A 31 0.27 -2.90 4.05
C ASP A 31 1.48 -2.58 3.18
N ILE A 32 2.68 -2.92 3.68
CA ILE A 32 3.94 -2.63 3.00
C ILE A 32 4.32 -3.71 1.97
N SER A 33 3.79 -4.93 2.10
CA SER A 33 4.09 -6.04 1.21
C SER A 33 3.73 -5.72 -0.24
N ILE A 34 2.59 -5.04 -0.45
CA ILE A 34 2.17 -4.56 -1.77
C ILE A 34 3.15 -3.53 -2.34
N TRP A 35 3.68 -2.62 -1.51
CA TRP A 35 4.58 -1.56 -1.95
C TRP A 35 5.93 -2.11 -2.39
N LEU A 36 6.48 -3.05 -1.63
CA LEU A 36 7.74 -3.72 -1.97
C LEU A 36 7.61 -4.53 -3.25
N HIS A 37 6.51 -5.27 -3.41
CA HIS A 37 6.25 -6.01 -4.66
C HIS A 37 6.09 -5.07 -5.87
N GLN A 38 5.45 -3.90 -5.71
CA GLN A 38 5.37 -2.89 -6.78
C GLN A 38 6.74 -2.31 -7.13
N ALA A 39 7.56 -2.00 -6.12
CA ALA A 39 8.91 -1.48 -6.34
C ALA A 39 9.80 -2.46 -7.12
N ALA A 40 9.68 -3.76 -6.84
CA ALA A 40 10.43 -4.80 -7.54
C ALA A 40 10.06 -4.92 -9.03
N LYS A 41 8.81 -4.63 -9.41
CA LYS A 41 8.32 -4.73 -10.79
C LYS A 41 8.43 -3.42 -11.60
N GLY A 42 8.45 -2.27 -10.93
CA GLY A 42 8.30 -0.98 -11.60
C GLY A 42 9.61 -0.25 -11.93
N MET A 43 10.74 -0.65 -11.35
CA MET A 43 11.98 0.14 -11.37
C MET A 43 13.21 -0.76 -11.46
N HIS A 44 13.35 -1.47 -12.60
CA HIS A 44 14.44 -2.42 -12.83
C HIS A 44 15.82 -1.75 -12.95
N ASP A 45 15.89 -0.45 -13.23
CA ASP A 45 17.11 0.23 -13.67
C ASP A 45 17.71 1.20 -12.63
N ARG A 46 17.29 1.11 -11.37
CA ARG A 46 17.84 1.92 -10.27
C ARG A 46 18.34 1.03 -9.14
N GLN A 47 19.46 1.40 -8.53
CA GLN A 47 19.89 0.79 -7.28
C GLN A 47 18.84 1.10 -6.18
N ASN A 48 18.37 0.05 -5.49
CA ASN A 48 17.45 0.13 -4.36
C ASN A 48 16.11 0.88 -4.62
N PRO A 49 15.32 0.46 -5.62
CA PRO A 49 14.08 1.15 -6.01
C PRO A 49 13.03 1.17 -4.89
N HIS A 50 13.05 0.14 -4.05
CA HIS A 50 12.16 0.01 -2.89
C HIS A 50 12.41 1.10 -1.85
N ILE A 51 13.67 1.48 -1.59
CA ILE A 51 14.00 2.55 -0.64
C ILE A 51 13.46 3.88 -1.15
N LEU A 52 13.70 4.21 -2.42
CA LEU A 52 13.23 5.47 -3.01
C LEU A 52 11.69 5.56 -3.00
N LEU A 53 11.01 4.48 -3.36
CA LEU A 53 9.54 4.43 -3.33
C LEU A 53 9.00 4.62 -1.90
N LEU A 54 9.60 3.92 -0.93
CA LEU A 54 9.20 4.00 0.47
C LEU A 54 9.41 5.40 1.02
N LEU A 55 10.57 6.01 0.77
CA LEU A 55 10.88 7.36 1.22
C LEU A 55 9.82 8.36 0.72
N HIS A 56 9.53 8.36 -0.58
CA HIS A 56 8.52 9.26 -1.15
C HIS A 56 7.12 9.04 -0.54
N ARG A 57 6.71 7.79 -0.32
CA ARG A 57 5.39 7.49 0.25
C ARG A 57 5.32 7.86 1.73
N ILE A 58 6.37 7.63 2.50
CA ILE A 58 6.47 8.06 3.91
C ILE A 58 6.40 9.59 3.99
N CYS A 59 7.20 10.31 3.20
CA CYS A 59 7.15 11.77 3.14
C CYS A 59 5.75 12.28 2.81
N LYS A 60 5.04 11.65 1.86
CA LYS A 60 3.67 12.02 1.50
C LYS A 60 2.69 11.80 2.66
N LEU A 61 2.79 10.69 3.39
CA LEU A 61 1.94 10.42 4.56
C LEU A 61 2.17 11.46 5.68
N LEU A 62 3.44 11.74 5.96
CA LEU A 62 3.82 12.73 6.99
C LEU A 62 3.44 14.15 6.59
N HIS A 63 3.49 14.49 5.29
CA HIS A 63 3.01 15.78 4.78
C HIS A 63 1.52 16.01 5.11
N PHE A 64 0.69 14.97 5.04
CA PHE A 64 -0.72 15.02 5.48
C PHE A 64 -0.91 14.77 6.98
N LYS A 65 0.19 14.76 7.78
CA LYS A 65 0.18 14.52 9.23
C LYS A 65 -0.52 13.21 9.63
N ILE A 66 -0.45 12.21 8.76
CA ILE A 66 -0.91 10.86 9.07
C ILE A 66 0.11 10.20 10.00
N LYS A 67 -0.35 9.35 10.92
CA LYS A 67 0.47 8.52 11.79
C LYS A 67 0.49 7.08 11.25
N PRO A 68 1.42 6.73 10.34
CA PRO A 68 1.42 5.41 9.73
C PRO A 68 1.92 4.32 10.69
N ILE A 69 1.28 3.15 10.64
CA ILE A 69 1.77 1.90 11.23
C ILE A 69 1.99 0.92 10.08
N PHE A 70 3.25 0.57 9.82
CA PHE A 70 3.61 -0.37 8.76
C PHE A 70 3.41 -1.81 9.22
N ILE A 71 2.64 -2.57 8.45
CA ILE A 71 2.35 -3.98 8.71
C ILE A 71 3.05 -4.80 7.63
N PHE A 72 3.88 -5.73 8.09
CA PHE A 72 4.58 -6.70 7.25
C PHE A 72 3.87 -8.03 7.32
N ASP A 73 3.82 -8.74 6.19
CA ASP A 73 3.37 -10.13 6.19
C ASP A 73 4.33 -11.00 7.00
N GLY A 74 3.77 -11.96 7.74
CA GLY A 74 4.51 -13.05 8.35
C GLY A 74 4.63 -14.25 7.41
N GLY A 75 4.39 -15.44 7.95
CA GLY A 75 4.34 -16.67 7.15
C GLY A 75 3.20 -16.65 6.13
N VAL A 76 3.48 -17.11 4.91
CA VAL A 76 2.46 -17.28 3.86
C VAL A 76 1.57 -18.47 4.21
N PRO A 77 0.23 -18.32 4.28
CA PRO A 77 -0.68 -19.43 4.52
C PRO A 77 -0.57 -20.51 3.44
N GLU A 78 -0.71 -21.77 3.84
CA GLU A 78 -0.51 -22.93 2.97
C GLU A 78 -1.41 -22.91 1.73
N LEU A 79 -2.68 -22.54 1.88
CA LEU A 79 -3.60 -22.44 0.75
C LEU A 79 -3.10 -21.43 -0.29
N LYS A 80 -2.59 -20.27 0.16
CA LYS A 80 -2.07 -19.22 -0.73
C LYS A 80 -0.85 -19.71 -1.52
N ARG A 81 0.00 -20.57 -0.93
CA ARG A 81 1.16 -21.18 -1.62
C ARG A 81 0.78 -22.20 -2.68
N ARG A 82 -0.34 -22.90 -2.49
CA ARG A 82 -0.79 -23.93 -3.45
C ARG A 82 -1.47 -23.32 -4.67
N THR A 83 -2.01 -22.12 -4.54
CA THR A 83 -2.85 -21.50 -5.58
C THR A 83 -2.20 -20.33 -6.32
N LEU A 84 -1.03 -19.84 -5.86
CA LEU A 84 -0.29 -18.73 -6.46
C LEU A 84 1.20 -19.06 -6.51
#